data_AF-A0A6A6MCU5-F1
#
_entry.id   AF-A0A6A6MCU5-F1
#
_cell.length_a   1.000
_cell.length_b   1.000
_cell.length_c   1.000
_cell.angle_alpha   90.00
_cell.angle_beta   90.00
_cell.angle_gamma   90.00
#
_symmetry.space_group_name_H-M   'P 1'
#
loop_
_entity.id
_entity.type
_entity.pdbx_description
1 polymer ?
#
loop_
_entity_poly.entity_id
_entity_poly.type
_entity_poly.pdbx_seq_one_letter_code
_entity_poly.pdbx_strand_id
1 'polypeptide(L)'
;MKGATATRSQQRACGGESRGFTLPVTDKRSRGCDSQRMLMSKTCTVKARLIMGLVIWGEMGCDGRVNLIGEHIDYEGYSVLPMAIRQDTIVAIRKHDAGEAQKFLRIANVNDKFKGYYEYAKSKEVDVGVPVGLDVLVDGTVPTGSGLSSSTAFVCSSTIAIMAAFNVNFPKKEIAQLTCDCERHIGTQSGGMDQAISVMAQTGFAELIDFNPIRATDVQLPTGGTFVIAHSLAESQKAVTAATNYNNRVVECRLAAIVLAIKLGMKPQDATSKVKTLSDVEGLCVSFASSHGSSDPVVAVKEFLKEEPYTAEEIEKIIEENLPSIFSNSATSLDVLKAAKHYKLHQRAAHVYSEARRVRAFKDTVSSNLRDKDKLKKLGDLMNDSHYSCSVLYECSCPELEELIKVCREHGALGARLTGAGWGGCAVALVKESIVPQFILNLKEKFFQARIDKGIINENDLGLYVFASKPSSGAAIFKF
;
A
#
# COMPACT_ATOMS: atom_id res chain seq x y z
N MET A 1 0.57 47.28 52.60
CA MET A 1 0.84 45.83 52.47
C MET A 1 -0.12 45.25 51.43
N LYS A 2 0.45 44.62 50.40
CA LYS A 2 -0.13 43.76 49.34
C LYS A 2 -1.62 43.94 48.98
N GLY A 3 -1.86 44.46 47.77
CA GLY A 3 -3.17 44.39 47.11
C GLY A 3 -3.08 44.98 45.70
N ALA A 4 -2.59 44.18 44.74
CA ALA A 4 -2.58 44.56 43.32
C ALA A 4 -3.61 43.70 42.59
N THR A 5 -4.68 44.37 42.17
CA THR A 5 -5.72 43.96 41.23
C THR A 5 -5.11 43.61 39.87
N ALA A 6 -5.29 42.36 39.42
CA ALA A 6 -4.91 41.92 38.08
C ALA A 6 -6.17 41.87 37.17
N THR A 7 -6.19 42.77 36.20
CA THR A 7 -7.09 42.81 35.05
C THR A 7 -6.93 41.57 34.17
N ARG A 8 -8.04 40.93 33.81
CA ARG A 8 -8.12 39.83 32.83
C ARG A 8 -7.77 40.33 31.42
N SER A 9 -6.68 39.84 30.84
CA SER A 9 -6.47 39.80 29.40
C SER A 9 -6.52 38.34 28.94
N GLN A 10 -7.56 37.98 28.18
CA GLN A 10 -7.64 36.71 27.46
C GLN A 10 -6.64 36.72 26.31
N GLN A 11 -5.53 35.99 26.43
CA GLN A 11 -4.74 35.52 25.31
C GLN A 11 -5.06 34.04 25.09
N ARG A 12 -5.67 33.75 23.93
CA ARG A 12 -5.83 32.40 23.39
C ARG A 12 -4.43 31.85 23.07
N ALA A 13 -4.00 30.84 23.81
CA ALA A 13 -2.86 30.04 23.41
C ALA A 13 -3.36 28.91 22.48
N CYS A 14 -3.10 29.06 21.18
CA CYS A 14 -3.04 27.94 20.25
C CYS A 14 -1.81 27.11 20.61
N GLY A 15 -1.98 26.11 21.48
CA GLY A 15 -0.98 25.08 21.74
C GLY A 15 -1.21 23.89 20.83
N GLY A 16 -0.47 23.79 19.73
CA GLY A 16 -0.34 22.55 18.98
C GLY A 16 0.54 21.59 19.76
N GLU A 17 -0.08 20.67 20.50
CA GLU A 17 0.64 19.54 21.09
C GLU A 17 1.10 18.59 19.99
N SER A 18 2.41 18.41 19.89
CA SER A 18 3.07 17.35 19.15
C SER A 18 2.64 15.99 19.69
N ARG A 19 1.72 15.31 19.00
CA ARG A 19 1.18 13.99 19.38
C ARG A 19 2.20 12.87 19.07
N GLY A 20 2.26 11.88 19.95
CA GLY A 20 3.35 10.90 20.05
C GLY A 20 3.70 10.16 18.75
N PHE A 21 5.00 10.16 18.42
CA PHE A 21 5.57 9.51 17.23
C PHE A 21 5.68 7.98 17.35
N THR A 22 5.36 7.40 18.50
CA THR A 22 5.56 5.98 18.84
C THR A 22 4.26 5.17 18.79
N LEU A 23 4.36 3.85 18.70
CA LEU A 23 3.19 2.96 18.67
C LEU A 23 2.39 2.99 20.00
N PRO A 24 1.05 2.94 19.94
CA PRO A 24 0.22 2.88 21.13
C PRO A 24 0.35 1.52 21.82
N VAL A 25 0.52 1.54 23.13
CA VAL A 25 0.40 0.37 24.01
C VAL A 25 -0.97 0.41 24.65
N THR A 26 -1.83 -0.57 24.35
CA THR A 26 -3.20 -0.60 24.90
C THR A 26 -3.34 -1.68 25.97
N ASP A 27 -3.87 -1.27 27.13
CA ASP A 27 -4.33 -2.15 28.22
C ASP A 27 -5.83 -2.44 28.03
N LYS A 28 -6.23 -3.72 28.14
CA LYS A 28 -7.60 -4.23 27.92
C LYS A 28 -8.67 -3.57 28.79
N ARG A 29 -8.31 -2.78 29.82
CA ARG A 29 -9.27 -2.04 30.67
C ARG A 29 -9.82 -0.75 30.03
N SER A 30 -9.30 -0.31 28.89
CA SER A 30 -9.76 0.91 28.20
C SER A 30 -10.97 0.65 27.28
N ARG A 31 -12.09 1.32 27.55
CA ARG A 31 -13.36 1.21 26.79
C ARG A 31 -13.22 1.92 25.43
N GLY A 32 -12.72 1.23 24.42
CA GLY A 32 -12.64 1.78 23.06
C GLY A 32 -12.14 0.83 21.96
N CYS A 33 -11.73 -0.40 22.31
CA CYS A 33 -11.25 -1.37 21.31
C CYS A 33 -12.44 -2.07 20.61
N ASP A 34 -12.33 -2.25 19.30
CA ASP A 34 -13.37 -2.80 18.43
C ASP A 34 -13.65 -4.30 18.74
N SER A 35 -14.94 -4.69 18.72
CA SER A 35 -15.43 -5.93 19.35
C SER A 35 -14.97 -7.23 18.66
N GLN A 36 -14.73 -7.24 17.33
CA GLN A 36 -14.12 -8.42 16.67
C GLN A 36 -12.61 -8.49 16.85
N ARG A 37 -11.89 -7.35 16.91
CA ARG A 37 -10.44 -7.36 17.22
C ARG A 37 -10.19 -7.97 18.60
N MET A 38 -11.08 -7.67 19.55
CA MET A 38 -11.14 -8.34 20.84
C MET A 38 -11.46 -9.85 20.75
N LEU A 39 -12.24 -10.30 19.76
CA LEU A 39 -12.60 -11.71 19.57
C LEU A 39 -11.45 -12.52 18.95
N MET A 40 -10.77 -11.99 17.93
CA MET A 40 -9.55 -12.60 17.38
C MET A 40 -8.41 -12.60 18.39
N SER A 41 -8.23 -11.48 19.12
CA SER A 41 -7.37 -11.43 20.30
C SER A 41 -7.70 -12.57 21.28
N LYS A 42 -8.98 -12.80 21.61
CA LYS A 42 -9.36 -13.91 22.49
C LYS A 42 -8.96 -15.28 21.91
N THR A 43 -9.18 -15.54 20.61
CA THR A 43 -8.83 -16.82 19.99
C THR A 43 -7.31 -17.03 19.93
N CYS A 44 -6.55 -16.01 19.54
CA CYS A 44 -5.09 -16.05 19.51
C CYS A 44 -4.52 -16.17 20.93
N THR A 45 -5.03 -15.40 21.90
CA THR A 45 -4.70 -15.52 23.33
C THR A 45 -4.97 -16.93 23.86
N VAL A 46 -6.11 -17.54 23.53
CA VAL A 46 -6.45 -18.91 23.98
C VAL A 46 -5.50 -19.93 23.35
N LYS A 47 -5.27 -19.85 22.04
CA LYS A 47 -4.30 -20.72 21.33
C LYS A 47 -2.88 -20.54 21.88
N ALA A 48 -2.41 -19.31 22.04
CA ALA A 48 -1.10 -18.97 22.59
C ALA A 48 -0.95 -19.46 24.03
N ARG A 49 -1.98 -19.30 24.88
CA ARG A 49 -1.96 -19.84 26.26
C ARG A 49 -1.90 -21.37 26.27
N LEU A 50 -2.61 -22.04 25.38
CA LEU A 50 -2.62 -23.50 25.26
C LEU A 50 -1.29 -24.06 24.70
N ILE A 51 -0.68 -23.35 23.75
CA ILE A 51 0.52 -23.81 23.03
C ILE A 51 1.81 -23.40 23.74
N MET A 52 1.88 -22.18 24.29
CA MET A 52 3.11 -21.57 24.81
C MET A 52 3.21 -21.50 26.34
N GLY A 53 2.17 -21.92 27.08
CA GLY A 53 2.21 -21.99 28.55
C GLY A 53 2.57 -20.66 29.24
N LEU A 54 1.61 -19.73 29.32
CA LEU A 54 1.64 -18.49 30.14
C LEU A 54 2.99 -17.71 30.17
N VAL A 55 3.16 -16.70 29.31
CA VAL A 55 2.99 -15.24 29.56
C VAL A 55 3.10 -14.55 28.20
N ILE A 56 2.06 -13.79 27.81
CA ILE A 56 1.97 -13.10 26.51
C ILE A 56 2.49 -11.67 26.69
N TRP A 57 3.60 -11.33 26.03
CA TRP A 57 4.11 -9.95 25.99
C TRP A 57 3.93 -9.36 24.58
N GLY A 58 2.68 -9.10 24.19
CA GLY A 58 2.36 -8.50 22.89
C GLY A 58 1.48 -9.38 22.02
N GLU A 59 0.21 -9.01 21.83
CA GLU A 59 -0.46 -9.27 20.54
C GLU A 59 -0.22 -8.05 19.65
N MET A 60 -0.04 -8.28 18.34
CA MET A 60 0.29 -7.21 17.40
C MET A 60 -0.50 -7.37 16.11
N GLY A 61 -1.55 -6.56 15.92
CA GLY A 61 -2.36 -6.56 14.70
C GLY A 61 -1.84 -5.54 13.71
N CYS A 62 -1.50 -5.94 12.48
CA CYS A 62 -1.32 -5.03 11.35
C CYS A 62 -2.46 -5.23 10.36
N ASP A 63 -3.23 -4.18 10.17
CA ASP A 63 -4.38 -4.17 9.30
C ASP A 63 -3.89 -4.29 7.84
N GLY A 64 -4.60 -5.08 7.05
CA GLY A 64 -4.54 -4.99 5.59
C GLY A 64 -5.01 -3.62 5.14
N ARG A 65 -5.01 -3.39 3.83
CA ARG A 65 -5.38 -2.06 3.31
C ARG A 65 -6.10 -2.11 1.98
N VAL A 66 -6.85 -1.06 1.74
CA VAL A 66 -7.43 -0.76 0.43
C VAL A 66 -6.93 0.59 -0.05
N ASN A 67 -6.48 0.65 -1.30
CA ASN A 67 -6.09 1.90 -1.93
C ASN A 67 -7.32 2.52 -2.59
N LEU A 68 -7.79 3.67 -2.09
CA LEU A 68 -9.00 4.28 -2.62
C LEU A 68 -8.74 4.91 -3.99
N ILE A 69 -7.55 5.48 -4.17
CA ILE A 69 -7.06 6.05 -5.44
C ILE A 69 -5.55 6.30 -5.35
N GLY A 70 -4.83 6.23 -6.48
CA GLY A 70 -3.37 6.37 -6.49
C GLY A 70 -2.64 5.05 -6.70
N GLU A 71 -3.06 4.24 -7.68
CA GLU A 71 -2.34 2.98 -7.95
C GLU A 71 -1.04 3.21 -8.71
N HIS A 72 0.00 2.44 -8.42
CA HIS A 72 1.23 2.42 -9.20
C HIS A 72 1.97 3.77 -9.32
N ILE A 73 1.79 4.65 -8.34
CA ILE A 73 2.47 5.94 -8.26
C ILE A 73 3.29 6.13 -6.97
N ASP A 74 3.17 5.20 -6.01
CA ASP A 74 3.86 5.26 -4.72
C ASP A 74 5.37 5.08 -4.89
N TYR A 75 5.81 4.13 -5.70
CA TYR A 75 7.23 3.97 -6.07
C TYR A 75 7.75 5.06 -7.01
N GLU A 76 6.86 5.87 -7.59
CA GLU A 76 7.21 7.06 -8.37
C GLU A 76 7.36 8.31 -7.49
N GLY A 77 7.11 8.20 -6.17
CA GLY A 77 7.24 9.28 -5.20
C GLY A 77 6.01 10.19 -5.06
N TYR A 78 4.89 9.85 -5.71
CA TYR A 78 3.65 10.61 -5.59
C TYR A 78 2.81 10.17 -4.40
N SER A 79 2.05 11.10 -3.85
CA SER A 79 1.12 10.80 -2.77
C SER A 79 0.01 9.85 -3.23
N VAL A 80 -0.45 9.01 -2.31
CA VAL A 80 -1.54 8.04 -2.51
C VAL A 80 -2.59 8.18 -1.42
N LEU A 81 -3.80 7.63 -1.62
CA LEU A 81 -4.89 7.79 -0.66
C LEU A 81 -5.52 6.42 -0.26
N PRO A 82 -4.83 5.63 0.57
CA PRO A 82 -5.36 4.38 1.12
C PRO A 82 -6.13 4.58 2.43
N MET A 83 -6.77 3.50 2.88
CA MET A 83 -7.20 3.32 4.27
C MET A 83 -6.89 1.90 4.75
N ALA A 84 -6.64 1.73 6.05
CA ALA A 84 -6.57 0.42 6.68
C ALA A 84 -7.96 -0.23 6.71
N ILE A 85 -8.02 -1.54 6.46
CA ILE A 85 -9.23 -2.35 6.59
C ILE A 85 -9.18 -3.18 7.86
N ARG A 86 -10.32 -3.72 8.29
CA ARG A 86 -10.41 -4.44 9.57
C ARG A 86 -9.61 -5.74 9.64
N GLN A 87 -9.47 -6.44 8.51
CA GLN A 87 -8.72 -7.69 8.47
C GLN A 87 -7.26 -7.41 8.81
N ASP A 88 -6.68 -8.21 9.71
CA ASP A 88 -5.34 -7.99 10.23
C ASP A 88 -4.51 -9.29 10.28
N THR A 89 -3.21 -9.12 10.50
CA THR A 89 -2.27 -10.17 10.91
C THR A 89 -1.89 -9.94 12.35
N ILE A 90 -2.15 -10.93 13.21
CA ILE A 90 -1.82 -10.93 14.64
C ILE A 90 -0.60 -11.81 14.87
N VAL A 91 0.41 -11.25 15.52
CA VAL A 91 1.58 -12.01 16.01
C VAL A 91 1.57 -12.01 17.54
N ALA A 92 1.62 -13.21 18.13
CA ALA A 92 1.91 -13.41 19.54
C ALA A 92 3.37 -13.88 19.66
N ILE A 93 4.14 -13.24 20.54
CA ILE A 93 5.58 -13.47 20.67
C ILE A 93 6.01 -13.57 22.13
N ARG A 94 6.96 -14.47 22.40
CA ARG A 94 7.67 -14.56 23.69
C ARG A 94 9.16 -14.75 23.42
N LYS A 95 9.97 -13.92 24.07
CA LYS A 95 11.43 -14.05 24.07
C LYS A 95 11.84 -15.09 25.10
N HIS A 96 12.74 -16.00 24.73
CA HIS A 96 13.33 -16.96 25.66
C HIS A 96 14.37 -16.28 26.55
N ASP A 97 14.47 -16.74 27.80
CA ASP A 97 15.51 -16.30 28.72
C ASP A 97 16.84 -17.04 28.46
N ALA A 98 17.95 -16.42 28.88
CA ALA A 98 19.27 -17.02 28.72
C ALA A 98 19.35 -18.34 29.51
N GLY A 99 19.64 -19.45 28.81
CA GLY A 99 19.76 -20.79 29.41
C GLY A 99 18.49 -21.64 29.37
N GLU A 100 17.39 -21.13 28.79
CA GLU A 100 16.19 -21.94 28.52
C GLU A 100 16.52 -22.99 27.43
N ALA A 101 16.71 -24.25 27.83
CA ALA A 101 17.06 -25.33 26.92
C ALA A 101 15.82 -25.83 26.16
N GLN A 102 15.62 -25.31 24.94
CA GLN A 102 14.59 -25.80 24.02
C GLN A 102 15.18 -26.28 22.69
N LYS A 103 14.46 -27.18 22.01
CA LYS A 103 14.73 -27.54 20.61
C LYS A 103 14.27 -26.38 19.73
N PHE A 104 15.21 -25.68 19.11
CA PHE A 104 14.89 -24.57 18.21
C PHE A 104 14.50 -25.08 16.82
N LEU A 105 13.34 -24.66 16.32
CA LEU A 105 13.00 -24.75 14.91
C LEU A 105 13.51 -23.46 14.23
N ARG A 106 14.54 -23.59 13.38
CA ARG A 106 15.02 -22.47 12.58
C ARG A 106 14.22 -22.39 11.28
N ILE A 107 13.48 -21.30 11.11
CA ILE A 107 12.88 -20.94 9.82
C ILE A 107 13.97 -20.26 8.97
N ALA A 108 14.14 -20.74 7.75
CA ALA A 108 15.05 -20.16 6.77
C ALA A 108 14.35 -20.10 5.41
N ASN A 109 14.75 -19.16 4.56
CA ASN A 109 14.28 -19.13 3.19
C ASN A 109 14.77 -20.38 2.46
N VAL A 110 13.87 -21.04 1.74
CA VAL A 110 14.20 -22.22 0.91
C VAL A 110 14.92 -21.87 -0.38
N ASN A 111 14.91 -20.58 -0.76
CA ASN A 111 15.59 -20.07 -1.93
C ASN A 111 16.79 -19.22 -1.48
N ASP A 112 17.99 -19.71 -1.77
CA ASP A 112 19.27 -19.10 -1.37
C ASP A 112 19.48 -17.68 -1.94
N LYS A 113 18.70 -17.27 -2.96
CA LYS A 113 18.66 -15.89 -3.46
C LYS A 113 18.25 -14.91 -2.36
N PHE A 114 17.38 -15.33 -1.44
CA PHE A 114 16.85 -14.50 -0.37
C PHE A 114 17.50 -14.88 0.94
N LYS A 115 18.56 -14.16 1.31
CA LYS A 115 19.16 -14.30 2.65
C LYS A 115 18.18 -13.79 3.71
N GLY A 116 18.10 -14.48 4.85
CA GLY A 116 17.43 -13.92 6.03
C GLY A 116 18.12 -12.63 6.46
N TYR A 117 17.41 -11.78 7.22
CA TYR A 117 17.95 -10.47 7.62
C TYR A 117 19.29 -10.60 8.38
N TYR A 118 19.42 -11.62 9.24
CA TYR A 118 20.64 -11.88 9.99
C TYR A 118 21.83 -12.16 9.06
N GLU A 119 21.67 -13.04 8.07
CA GLU A 119 22.70 -13.34 7.07
C GLU A 119 22.96 -12.16 6.14
N TYR A 120 21.92 -11.40 5.79
CA TYR A 120 22.03 -10.17 4.99
C TYR A 120 22.86 -9.11 5.72
N ALA A 121 22.50 -8.76 6.95
CA ALA A 121 23.21 -7.77 7.75
C ALA A 121 24.66 -8.18 8.03
N LYS A 122 24.91 -9.47 8.33
CA LYS A 122 26.27 -10.00 8.46
C LYS A 122 27.07 -9.88 7.17
N SER A 123 26.43 -10.08 6.00
CA SER A 123 27.09 -9.87 4.69
C SER A 123 27.39 -8.40 4.38
N LYS A 124 26.84 -7.48 5.15
CA LYS A 124 27.11 -6.03 5.14
C LYS A 124 28.01 -5.59 6.29
N GLU A 125 28.65 -6.55 6.97
CA GLU A 125 29.55 -6.32 8.11
C GLU A 125 28.89 -5.62 9.31
N VAL A 126 27.55 -5.72 9.41
CA VAL A 126 26.80 -5.22 10.57
C VAL A 126 26.89 -6.26 11.69
N ASP A 127 27.31 -5.82 12.88
CA ASP A 127 27.24 -6.65 14.08
C ASP A 127 25.77 -6.85 14.49
N VAL A 128 25.32 -8.09 14.41
CA VAL A 128 23.95 -8.51 14.69
C VAL A 128 23.83 -9.30 16.00
N GLY A 129 24.91 -9.41 16.78
CA GLY A 129 24.94 -10.13 18.04
C GLY A 129 24.65 -11.63 17.91
N VAL A 130 24.27 -12.25 19.03
CA VAL A 130 23.96 -13.69 19.09
C VAL A 130 22.45 -13.90 18.87
N PRO A 131 22.03 -14.88 18.04
CA PRO A 131 20.62 -15.22 17.88
C PRO A 131 19.93 -15.54 19.21
N VAL A 132 18.70 -15.06 19.37
CA VAL A 132 17.86 -15.32 20.54
C VAL A 132 16.68 -16.20 20.15
N GLY A 133 16.32 -17.16 21.00
CA GLY A 133 15.13 -17.99 20.83
C GLY A 133 13.84 -17.20 21.01
N LEU A 134 12.89 -17.38 20.09
CA LEU A 134 11.58 -16.76 20.13
C LEU A 134 10.51 -17.84 19.93
N ASP A 135 9.51 -17.80 20.79
CA ASP A 135 8.22 -18.47 20.58
C ASP A 135 7.34 -17.52 19.79
N VAL A 136 6.89 -17.93 18.60
CA VAL A 136 6.06 -17.09 17.71
C VAL A 136 4.84 -17.87 17.25
N LEU A 137 3.65 -17.26 17.42
CA LEU A 137 2.41 -17.71 16.81
C LEU A 137 1.88 -16.58 15.92
N VAL A 138 1.51 -16.93 14.69
CA VAL A 138 0.97 -15.98 13.71
C VAL A 138 -0.40 -16.46 13.28
N ASP A 139 -1.36 -15.55 13.28
CA ASP A 139 -2.72 -15.76 12.76
C ASP A 139 -3.10 -14.56 11.90
N GLY A 140 -3.77 -14.77 10.77
CA GLY A 140 -4.05 -13.69 9.82
C GLY A 140 -5.35 -13.90 9.07
N THR A 141 -6.11 -12.82 8.90
CA THR A 141 -7.40 -12.82 8.19
C THR A 141 -7.40 -11.99 6.92
N VAL A 142 -6.28 -11.30 6.62
CA VAL A 142 -6.13 -10.58 5.35
C VAL A 142 -6.09 -11.60 4.20
N PRO A 143 -7.01 -11.52 3.22
CA PRO A 143 -7.01 -12.45 2.09
C PRO A 143 -5.65 -12.44 1.37
N THR A 144 -5.06 -13.60 1.14
CA THR A 144 -3.75 -13.74 0.48
C THR A 144 -3.87 -13.55 -1.03
N GLY A 145 -2.85 -12.96 -1.67
CA GLY A 145 -2.84 -12.79 -3.15
C GLY A 145 -3.93 -11.84 -3.68
N SER A 146 -4.60 -11.13 -2.78
CA SER A 146 -5.81 -10.34 -3.05
C SER A 146 -5.55 -8.87 -3.39
N GLY A 147 -4.28 -8.46 -3.38
CA GLY A 147 -3.95 -7.04 -3.47
C GLY A 147 -4.33 -6.24 -2.22
N LEU A 148 -4.71 -6.84 -1.09
CA LEU A 148 -5.00 -6.17 0.20
C LEU A 148 -3.82 -6.11 1.18
N SER A 149 -2.61 -6.43 0.71
CA SER A 149 -1.34 -6.32 1.45
C SER A 149 -1.17 -7.26 2.63
N SER A 150 -1.57 -8.52 2.48
CA SER A 150 -1.33 -9.56 3.50
C SER A 150 0.16 -9.77 3.80
N SER A 151 1.05 -9.65 2.80
CA SER A 151 2.50 -9.72 2.97
C SER A 151 3.01 -8.58 3.86
N THR A 152 2.52 -7.37 3.61
CA THR A 152 2.91 -6.18 4.34
C THR A 152 2.41 -6.22 5.77
N ALA A 153 1.16 -6.62 5.97
CA ALA A 153 0.61 -6.84 7.31
C ALA A 153 1.50 -7.80 8.10
N PHE A 154 1.93 -8.91 7.49
CA PHE A 154 2.86 -9.87 8.11
C PHE A 154 4.25 -9.28 8.40
N VAL A 155 4.84 -8.54 7.47
CA VAL A 155 6.16 -7.91 7.66
C VAL A 155 6.09 -6.88 8.79
N CYS A 156 5.12 -5.96 8.76
CA CYS A 156 4.93 -4.95 9.79
C CYS A 156 4.63 -5.58 11.16
N SER A 157 3.73 -6.57 11.23
CA SER A 157 3.38 -7.21 12.51
C SER A 157 4.57 -7.95 13.11
N SER A 158 5.36 -8.64 12.27
CA SER A 158 6.56 -9.37 12.70
C SER A 158 7.64 -8.41 13.21
N THR A 159 7.93 -7.34 12.48
CA THR A 159 8.90 -6.32 12.89
C THR A 159 8.51 -5.72 14.24
N ILE A 160 7.24 -5.35 14.40
CA ILE A 160 6.81 -4.69 15.63
C ILE A 160 6.71 -5.68 16.80
N ALA A 161 6.32 -6.93 16.56
CA ALA A 161 6.35 -7.98 17.58
C ALA A 161 7.77 -8.19 18.11
N ILE A 162 8.78 -8.24 17.23
CA ILE A 162 10.19 -8.31 17.62
C ILE A 162 10.59 -7.06 18.42
N MET A 163 10.21 -5.87 17.97
CA MET A 163 10.47 -4.63 18.73
C MET A 163 9.90 -4.70 20.15
N ALA A 164 8.66 -5.18 20.29
CA ALA A 164 8.00 -5.35 21.57
C ALA A 164 8.70 -6.39 22.46
N ALA A 165 9.09 -7.54 21.91
CA ALA A 165 9.80 -8.61 22.63
C ALA A 165 11.18 -8.17 23.16
N PHE A 166 11.82 -7.21 22.49
CA PHE A 166 13.10 -6.62 22.91
C PHE A 166 12.93 -5.29 23.66
N ASN A 167 11.68 -4.86 23.91
CA ASN A 167 11.34 -3.60 24.59
C ASN A 167 12.02 -2.37 23.96
N VAL A 168 12.12 -2.36 22.62
CA VAL A 168 12.59 -1.21 21.84
C VAL A 168 11.41 -0.54 21.15
N ASN A 169 11.53 0.76 20.91
CA ASN A 169 10.46 1.55 20.31
C ASN A 169 11.05 2.53 19.31
N PHE A 170 10.45 2.58 18.12
CA PHE A 170 10.88 3.43 17.01
C PHE A 170 9.72 4.30 16.53
N PRO A 171 9.98 5.49 15.96
CA PRO A 171 8.97 6.28 15.31
C PRO A 171 8.24 5.50 14.20
N LYS A 172 6.91 5.63 14.12
CA LYS A 172 6.08 4.93 13.12
C LYS A 172 6.61 5.06 11.67
N LYS A 173 7.08 6.25 11.31
CA LYS A 173 7.67 6.53 9.98
C LYS A 173 8.92 5.71 9.69
N GLU A 174 9.75 5.44 10.70
CA GLU A 174 10.97 4.63 10.57
C GLU A 174 10.63 3.16 10.42
N ILE A 175 9.59 2.69 11.13
CA ILE A 175 9.06 1.33 10.97
C ILE A 175 8.51 1.15 9.55
N ALA A 176 7.70 2.10 9.06
CA ALA A 176 7.15 2.05 7.71
C ALA A 176 8.27 2.02 6.63
N GLN A 177 9.31 2.85 6.80
CA GLN A 177 10.45 2.85 5.88
C GLN A 177 11.23 1.52 5.93
N LEU A 178 11.58 1.06 7.13
CA LEU A 178 12.33 -0.19 7.33
C LEU A 178 11.59 -1.37 6.70
N THR A 179 10.29 -1.48 6.98
CA THR A 179 9.47 -2.59 6.47
C THR A 179 9.28 -2.52 4.95
N CYS A 180 9.26 -1.32 4.36
CA CYS A 180 9.27 -1.15 2.90
C CYS A 180 10.58 -1.66 2.30
N ASP A 181 11.71 -1.32 2.90
CA ASP A 181 13.02 -1.80 2.44
C ASP A 181 13.15 -3.31 2.61
N CYS A 182 12.62 -3.89 3.70
CA CYS A 182 12.54 -5.35 3.89
C CYS A 182 11.72 -6.04 2.79
N GLU A 183 10.56 -5.51 2.40
CA GLU A 183 9.78 -6.11 1.30
C GLU A 183 10.53 -6.06 -0.03
N ARG A 184 11.31 -5.00 -0.31
CA ARG A 184 12.13 -4.94 -1.53
C ARG A 184 13.18 -6.05 -1.60
N HIS A 185 13.63 -6.57 -0.45
CA HIS A 185 14.56 -7.71 -0.40
C HIS A 185 13.94 -9.00 -0.95
N ILE A 186 12.60 -9.16 -0.97
CA ILE A 186 11.94 -10.33 -1.57
C ILE A 186 11.88 -10.27 -3.10
N GLY A 187 12.37 -9.18 -3.70
CA GLY A 187 12.51 -9.02 -5.15
C GLY A 187 11.39 -8.21 -5.82
N THR A 188 10.43 -7.69 -5.07
CA THR A 188 9.42 -6.75 -5.58
C THR A 188 9.85 -5.31 -5.33
N GLN A 189 9.92 -4.48 -6.36
CA GLN A 189 10.28 -3.06 -6.23
C GLN A 189 9.06 -2.21 -5.83
N SER A 190 8.40 -2.56 -4.71
CA SER A 190 7.23 -1.82 -4.20
C SER A 190 7.61 -0.44 -3.66
N GLY A 191 6.62 0.46 -3.66
CA GLY A 191 6.70 1.71 -2.90
C GLY A 191 6.35 1.48 -1.42
N GLY A 192 6.16 2.59 -0.70
CA GLY A 192 5.97 2.59 0.75
C GLY A 192 4.50 2.65 1.22
N MET A 193 3.53 2.57 0.30
CA MET A 193 2.12 2.81 0.61
C MET A 193 1.60 1.84 1.67
N ASP A 194 1.78 0.54 1.41
CA ASP A 194 1.17 -0.54 2.17
C ASP A 194 1.66 -0.55 3.62
N GLN A 195 2.96 -0.31 3.80
CA GLN A 195 3.63 -0.31 5.09
C GLN A 195 3.27 0.95 5.87
N ALA A 196 3.26 2.11 5.20
CA ALA A 196 2.87 3.36 5.81
C ALA A 196 1.42 3.31 6.33
N ILE A 197 0.46 2.85 5.52
CA ILE A 197 -0.94 2.77 5.98
C ILE A 197 -1.11 1.73 7.10
N SER A 198 -0.46 0.56 7.01
CA SER A 198 -0.60 -0.49 8.02
C SER A 198 -0.08 -0.03 9.39
N VAL A 199 0.95 0.82 9.43
CA VAL A 199 1.53 1.34 10.68
C VAL A 199 0.87 2.63 11.16
N MET A 200 0.53 3.53 10.24
CA MET A 200 0.19 4.93 10.54
C MET A 200 -1.32 5.22 10.57
N ALA A 201 -2.16 4.34 10.03
CA ALA A 201 -3.60 4.59 9.93
C ALA A 201 -4.28 4.96 11.26
N GLN A 202 -5.32 5.78 11.15
CA GLN A 202 -6.19 6.15 12.27
C GLN A 202 -7.64 5.74 12.02
N THR A 203 -8.29 5.21 13.06
CA THR A 203 -9.70 4.82 13.01
C THR A 203 -10.56 6.00 12.57
N GLY A 204 -11.41 5.78 11.55
CA GLY A 204 -12.31 6.79 11.01
C GLY A 204 -11.73 7.69 9.93
N PHE A 205 -10.43 7.60 9.63
CA PHE A 205 -9.76 8.40 8.62
C PHE A 205 -9.10 7.52 7.55
N ALA A 206 -9.29 7.89 6.28
CA ALA A 206 -8.32 7.50 5.25
C ALA A 206 -7.07 8.36 5.42
N GLU A 207 -5.96 7.99 4.79
CA GLU A 207 -4.72 8.74 4.90
C GLU A 207 -4.24 9.19 3.52
N LEU A 208 -3.90 10.46 3.39
CA LEU A 208 -3.03 10.90 2.29
C LEU A 208 -1.58 10.62 2.69
N ILE A 209 -0.94 9.69 2.00
CA ILE A 209 0.43 9.27 2.29
C ILE A 209 1.39 9.91 1.31
N ASP A 210 2.32 10.72 1.81
CA ASP A 210 3.49 11.22 1.07
C ASP A 210 4.70 10.31 1.33
N PHE A 211 5.70 10.33 0.43
CA PHE A 211 6.90 9.48 0.55
C PHE A 211 8.22 10.23 0.74
N ASN A 212 8.28 11.54 0.46
CA ASN A 212 9.52 12.33 0.49
C ASN A 212 9.38 13.62 1.33
N PRO A 213 9.47 13.55 2.68
CA PRO A 213 9.58 12.34 3.52
C PRO A 213 8.23 11.65 3.74
N ILE A 214 8.25 10.42 4.31
CA ILE A 214 7.04 9.69 4.66
C ILE A 214 6.19 10.49 5.66
N ARG A 215 4.94 10.77 5.28
CA ARG A 215 3.92 11.42 6.12
C ARG A 215 2.56 10.81 5.84
N ALA A 216 1.74 10.67 6.86
CA ALA A 216 0.32 10.38 6.74
C ALA A 216 -0.48 11.61 7.20
N THR A 217 -1.44 12.04 6.39
CA THR A 217 -2.34 13.14 6.70
C THR A 217 -3.78 12.64 6.68
N ASP A 218 -4.46 12.77 7.80
CA ASP A 218 -5.84 12.32 7.99
C ASP A 218 -6.78 12.95 6.93
N VAL A 219 -7.58 12.10 6.29
CA VAL A 219 -8.63 12.46 5.32
C VAL A 219 -9.97 11.92 5.80
N GLN A 220 -10.81 12.82 6.32
CA GLN A 220 -12.17 12.48 6.74
C GLN A 220 -13.09 12.30 5.53
N LEU A 221 -13.43 11.05 5.20
CA LEU A 221 -14.31 10.73 4.08
C LEU A 221 -15.75 11.26 4.32
N PRO A 222 -16.48 11.66 3.25
CA PRO A 222 -17.84 12.17 3.36
C PRO A 222 -18.81 11.12 3.92
N THR A 223 -19.83 11.58 4.65
CA THR A 223 -20.80 10.67 5.29
C THR A 223 -21.76 10.04 4.27
N GLY A 224 -22.38 8.92 4.64
CA GLY A 224 -23.35 8.22 3.79
C GLY A 224 -22.75 7.39 2.65
N GLY A 225 -21.43 7.34 2.54
CA GLY A 225 -20.68 6.42 1.68
C GLY A 225 -20.04 5.29 2.48
N THR A 226 -19.90 4.13 1.88
CA THR A 226 -19.18 2.98 2.44
C THR A 226 -18.43 2.28 1.31
N PHE A 227 -17.24 1.77 1.61
CA PHE A 227 -16.45 1.00 0.65
C PHE A 227 -16.75 -0.48 0.82
N VAL A 228 -17.09 -1.14 -0.28
CA VAL A 228 -17.23 -2.60 -0.35
C VAL A 228 -16.03 -3.15 -1.10
N ILE A 229 -15.32 -4.08 -0.46
CA ILE A 229 -14.20 -4.80 -1.05
C ILE A 229 -14.74 -6.12 -1.57
N ALA A 230 -14.39 -6.47 -2.80
CA ALA A 230 -14.77 -7.74 -3.42
C ALA A 230 -13.57 -8.38 -4.13
N HIS A 231 -13.34 -9.67 -3.91
CA HIS A 231 -12.23 -10.42 -4.49
C HIS A 231 -12.65 -11.02 -5.84
N SER A 232 -11.84 -10.84 -6.89
CA SER A 232 -12.14 -11.35 -8.24
C SER A 232 -11.97 -12.86 -8.38
N LEU A 233 -11.26 -13.47 -7.41
CA LEU A 233 -10.80 -14.86 -7.37
C LEU A 233 -9.68 -15.19 -8.35
N ALA A 234 -9.21 -14.21 -9.13
CA ALA A 234 -7.94 -14.32 -9.84
C ALA A 234 -6.80 -14.05 -8.86
N GLU A 235 -5.91 -15.02 -8.66
CA GLU A 235 -4.73 -14.84 -7.82
C GLU A 235 -3.62 -14.11 -8.58
N SER A 236 -3.09 -13.05 -7.97
CA SER A 236 -1.94 -12.32 -8.50
C SER A 236 -0.70 -12.63 -7.67
N GLN A 237 0.16 -13.52 -8.18
CA GLN A 237 1.44 -13.83 -7.55
C GLN A 237 2.48 -12.76 -7.93
N LYS A 238 2.40 -11.61 -7.24
CA LYS A 238 3.21 -10.40 -7.49
C LYS A 238 4.70 -10.67 -7.63
N ALA A 239 5.27 -11.49 -6.73
CA ALA A 239 6.70 -11.79 -6.73
C ALA A 239 7.12 -12.73 -7.88
N VAL A 240 6.27 -13.70 -8.23
CA VAL A 240 6.56 -14.70 -9.28
C VAL A 240 6.50 -14.07 -10.67
N THR A 241 5.50 -13.23 -10.92
CA THR A 241 5.31 -12.54 -12.20
C THR A 241 5.97 -11.17 -12.24
N ALA A 242 6.81 -10.84 -11.25
CA ALA A 242 7.35 -9.50 -11.08
C ALA A 242 8.08 -8.99 -12.33
N ALA A 243 8.90 -9.84 -12.96
CA ALA A 243 9.71 -9.47 -14.13
C ALA A 243 8.89 -9.12 -15.38
N THR A 244 7.67 -9.65 -15.51
CA THR A 244 6.79 -9.39 -16.67
C THR A 244 5.69 -8.38 -16.35
N ASN A 245 5.30 -8.28 -15.08
CA ASN A 245 4.21 -7.43 -14.58
C ASN A 245 4.76 -6.29 -13.71
N TYR A 246 4.81 -6.48 -12.39
CA TYR A 246 5.02 -5.38 -11.43
C TYR A 246 6.36 -4.65 -11.61
N ASN A 247 7.49 -5.35 -11.59
CA ASN A 247 8.80 -4.73 -11.77
C ASN A 247 8.99 -4.23 -13.20
N ASN A 248 8.35 -4.85 -14.20
CA ASN A 248 8.35 -4.33 -15.57
C ASN A 248 7.77 -2.93 -15.62
N ARG A 249 6.65 -2.69 -14.94
CA ARG A 249 6.06 -1.34 -14.82
C ARG A 249 6.99 -0.33 -14.15
N VAL A 250 7.69 -0.73 -13.09
CA VAL A 250 8.70 0.13 -12.43
C VAL A 250 9.84 0.49 -13.39
N VAL A 251 10.32 -0.47 -14.19
CA VAL A 251 11.36 -0.23 -15.20
C VAL A 251 10.83 0.67 -16.33
N GLU A 252 9.62 0.42 -16.84
CA GLU A 252 8.99 1.26 -17.86
C GLU A 252 8.86 2.72 -17.38
N CYS A 253 8.42 2.96 -16.15
CA CYS A 253 8.33 4.32 -15.59
C CYS A 253 9.70 4.98 -15.46
N ARG A 254 10.72 4.26 -14.94
CA ARG A 254 12.07 4.80 -14.82
C ARG A 254 12.68 5.14 -16.18
N LEU A 255 12.48 4.29 -17.19
CA LEU A 255 12.91 4.57 -18.55
C LEU A 255 12.17 5.77 -19.15
N ALA A 256 10.85 5.87 -18.93
CA ALA A 256 10.06 7.00 -19.39
C ALA A 256 10.55 8.32 -18.77
N ALA A 257 10.88 8.32 -17.48
CA ALA A 257 11.43 9.47 -16.78
C ALA A 257 12.78 9.92 -17.37
N ILE A 258 13.71 8.99 -17.60
CA ILE A 258 15.02 9.30 -18.19
C ILE A 258 14.86 9.85 -19.61
N VAL A 259 14.04 9.21 -20.45
CA VAL A 259 13.80 9.66 -21.83
C VAL A 259 13.15 11.05 -21.83
N LEU A 260 12.17 11.31 -20.97
CA LEU A 260 11.56 12.63 -20.83
C LEU A 260 12.58 13.68 -20.41
N ALA A 261 13.42 13.39 -19.41
CA ALA A 261 14.47 14.32 -18.98
C ALA A 261 15.39 14.73 -20.13
N ILE A 262 15.84 13.75 -20.93
CA ILE A 262 16.72 14.00 -22.07
C ILE A 262 16.02 14.84 -23.14
N LYS A 263 14.78 14.49 -23.49
CA LYS A 263 13.98 15.23 -24.47
C LYS A 263 13.65 16.65 -24.02
N LEU A 264 13.59 16.89 -22.72
CA LEU A 264 13.37 18.19 -22.10
C LEU A 264 14.69 18.96 -21.83
N GLY A 265 15.82 18.48 -22.35
CA GLY A 265 17.08 19.23 -22.40
C GLY A 265 18.13 18.82 -21.36
N MET A 266 17.89 17.75 -20.59
CA MET A 266 18.92 17.18 -19.70
C MET A 266 19.96 16.40 -20.51
N LYS A 267 21.24 16.45 -20.12
CA LYS A 267 22.26 15.61 -20.75
C LYS A 267 22.02 14.13 -20.42
N PRO A 268 22.29 13.18 -21.34
CA PRO A 268 22.04 11.76 -21.08
C PRO A 268 22.71 11.24 -19.80
N GLN A 269 23.97 11.61 -19.54
CA GLN A 269 24.70 11.16 -18.33
C GLN A 269 24.11 11.72 -17.02
N ASP A 270 23.58 12.95 -17.07
CA ASP A 270 22.88 13.54 -15.92
C ASP A 270 21.54 12.86 -15.69
N ALA A 271 20.80 12.55 -16.76
CA ALA A 271 19.51 11.89 -16.68
C ALA A 271 19.62 10.48 -16.10
N THR A 272 20.56 9.65 -16.57
CA THR A 272 20.73 8.27 -16.06
C THR A 272 21.17 8.21 -14.60
N SER A 273 22.02 9.15 -14.19
CA SER A 273 22.57 9.21 -12.84
C SER A 273 21.58 9.79 -11.82
N LYS A 274 20.87 10.87 -12.15
CA LYS A 274 20.04 11.63 -11.20
C LYS A 274 18.55 11.27 -11.24
N VAL A 275 18.00 10.92 -12.39
CA VAL A 275 16.55 10.64 -12.53
C VAL A 275 16.27 9.20 -12.14
N LYS A 276 15.37 9.01 -11.17
CA LYS A 276 14.95 7.68 -10.69
C LYS A 276 13.47 7.42 -10.94
N THR A 277 12.65 8.47 -10.88
CA THR A 277 11.19 8.39 -10.96
C THR A 277 10.64 9.48 -11.87
N LEU A 278 9.38 9.33 -12.26
CA LEU A 278 8.63 10.36 -12.98
C LEU A 278 8.41 11.63 -12.15
N SER A 279 8.42 11.55 -10.81
CA SER A 279 8.32 12.77 -9.98
C SER A 279 9.55 13.66 -10.09
N ASP A 280 10.75 13.08 -10.29
CA ASP A 280 12.00 13.84 -10.46
C ASP A 280 11.97 14.76 -11.70
N VAL A 281 11.14 14.43 -12.69
CA VAL A 281 11.04 15.15 -13.97
C VAL A 281 9.70 15.90 -14.15
N GLU A 282 8.75 15.77 -13.19
CA GLU A 282 7.44 16.44 -13.25
C GLU A 282 7.60 17.96 -13.46
N GLY A 283 8.55 18.59 -12.77
CA GLY A 283 8.81 20.03 -12.87
C GLY A 283 9.20 20.48 -14.29
N LEU A 284 9.98 19.66 -15.01
CA LEU A 284 10.33 19.93 -16.41
C LEU A 284 9.11 19.75 -17.32
N CYS A 285 8.32 18.69 -17.10
CA CYS A 285 7.10 18.44 -17.87
C CYS A 285 6.06 19.55 -17.67
N VAL A 286 5.87 20.04 -16.45
CA VAL A 286 4.96 21.16 -16.13
C VAL A 286 5.46 22.47 -16.74
N SER A 287 6.77 22.73 -16.72
CA SER A 287 7.35 23.91 -17.36
C SER A 287 7.11 23.91 -18.87
N PHE A 288 7.29 22.76 -19.51
CA PHE A 288 6.96 22.57 -20.93
C PHE A 288 5.45 22.73 -21.19
N ALA A 289 4.59 22.11 -20.38
CA ALA A 289 3.15 22.27 -20.53
C ALA A 289 2.73 23.74 -20.42
N SER A 290 3.36 24.49 -19.50
CA SER A 290 3.05 25.90 -19.24
C SER A 290 3.36 26.79 -20.44
N SER A 291 4.47 26.53 -21.15
CA SER A 291 4.78 27.24 -22.41
C SER A 291 3.80 26.92 -23.54
N HIS A 292 2.99 25.86 -23.38
CA HIS A 292 1.93 25.45 -24.30
C HIS A 292 0.51 25.71 -23.74
N GLY A 293 0.39 26.56 -22.71
CA GLY A 293 -0.91 26.98 -22.16
C GLY A 293 -1.63 25.93 -21.30
N SER A 294 -0.92 24.94 -20.77
CA SER A 294 -1.47 23.88 -19.92
C SER A 294 -0.66 23.72 -18.62
N SER A 295 -1.29 23.24 -17.55
CA SER A 295 -0.58 22.82 -16.33
C SER A 295 -0.44 21.30 -16.22
N ASP A 296 -0.83 20.56 -17.26
CA ASP A 296 -0.87 19.10 -17.27
C ASP A 296 0.45 18.52 -17.80
N PRO A 297 1.27 17.83 -16.98
CA PRO A 297 2.53 17.25 -17.44
C PRO A 297 2.35 16.18 -18.53
N VAL A 298 1.14 15.64 -18.71
CA VAL A 298 0.81 14.72 -19.82
C VAL A 298 1.00 15.39 -21.20
N VAL A 299 0.98 16.72 -21.28
CA VAL A 299 1.31 17.43 -22.54
C VAL A 299 2.73 17.11 -23.00
N ALA A 300 3.71 17.10 -22.09
CA ALA A 300 5.08 16.70 -22.42
C ALA A 300 5.18 15.23 -22.81
N VAL A 301 4.40 14.35 -22.16
CA VAL A 301 4.34 12.93 -22.50
C VAL A 301 3.89 12.74 -23.95
N LYS A 302 2.82 13.43 -24.36
CA LYS A 302 2.27 13.33 -25.71
C LYS A 302 3.21 13.87 -26.78
N GLU A 303 3.97 14.91 -26.46
CA GLU A 303 4.94 15.49 -27.39
C GLU A 303 6.17 14.58 -27.56
N PHE A 304 6.73 14.07 -26.46
CA PHE A 304 8.08 13.51 -26.47
C PHE A 304 8.16 11.98 -26.42
N LEU A 305 7.08 11.30 -26.01
CA LEU A 305 7.03 9.84 -25.97
C LEU A 305 6.07 9.33 -27.05
N LYS A 306 6.57 8.47 -27.95
CA LYS A 306 5.72 7.84 -28.97
C LYS A 306 4.73 6.86 -28.29
N GLU A 307 3.54 6.72 -28.87
CA GLU A 307 2.54 5.78 -28.36
C GLU A 307 2.94 4.32 -28.59
N GLU A 308 3.67 4.03 -29.67
CA GLU A 308 4.14 2.67 -29.93
C GLU A 308 5.18 2.22 -28.89
N PRO A 309 5.20 0.93 -28.51
CA PRO A 309 6.23 0.41 -27.61
C PRO A 309 7.65 0.69 -28.13
N TYR A 310 8.54 1.04 -27.22
CA TYR A 310 9.96 1.20 -27.50
C TYR A 310 10.68 -0.15 -27.44
N THR A 311 11.67 -0.37 -28.31
CA THR A 311 12.65 -1.45 -28.12
C THR A 311 13.78 -1.00 -27.19
N ALA A 312 14.59 -1.93 -26.70
CA ALA A 312 15.76 -1.59 -25.89
C ALA A 312 16.73 -0.71 -26.70
N GLU A 313 16.98 -1.05 -27.95
CA GLU A 313 17.94 -0.36 -28.84
C GLU A 313 17.52 1.08 -29.11
N GLU A 314 16.21 1.34 -29.28
CA GLU A 314 15.69 2.70 -29.44
C GLU A 314 15.96 3.56 -28.20
N ILE A 315 15.79 2.98 -27.01
CA ILE A 315 16.01 3.68 -25.74
C ILE A 315 17.51 3.90 -25.52
N GLU A 316 18.35 2.88 -25.73
CA GLU A 316 19.80 2.97 -25.58
C GLU A 316 20.41 4.01 -26.52
N LYS A 317 19.85 4.17 -27.72
CA LYS A 317 20.24 5.24 -28.65
C LYS A 317 19.93 6.64 -28.10
N ILE A 318 18.81 6.81 -27.39
CA ILE A 318 18.44 8.10 -26.76
C ILE A 318 19.33 8.36 -25.54
N ILE A 319 19.60 7.32 -24.76
CA ILE A 319 20.35 7.41 -23.50
C ILE A 319 21.87 7.45 -23.73
N GLU A 320 22.35 7.03 -24.91
CA GLU A 320 23.76 6.90 -25.24
C GLU A 320 24.50 5.90 -24.31
N GLU A 321 23.77 4.94 -23.75
CA GLU A 321 24.27 3.92 -22.83
C GLU A 321 23.39 2.66 -22.89
N ASN A 322 23.98 1.48 -22.63
CA ASN A 322 23.25 0.21 -22.60
C ASN A 322 22.40 0.07 -21.33
N LEU A 323 21.17 -0.45 -21.44
CA LEU A 323 20.24 -0.60 -20.31
C LEU A 323 20.83 -1.45 -19.16
N PRO A 324 21.54 -2.57 -19.40
CA PRO A 324 22.14 -3.33 -18.31
C PRO A 324 23.13 -2.52 -17.45
N SER A 325 23.80 -1.50 -18.02
CA SER A 325 24.69 -0.62 -17.26
C SER A 325 23.90 0.24 -16.26
N ILE A 326 22.81 0.85 -16.73
CA ILE A 326 21.92 1.73 -15.95
C ILE A 326 21.26 0.99 -14.77
N PHE A 327 21.00 -0.31 -14.95
CA PHE A 327 20.34 -1.19 -13.99
C PHE A 327 21.30 -2.17 -13.30
N SER A 328 22.61 -2.00 -13.44
CA SER A 328 23.65 -2.91 -12.90
C SER A 328 23.49 -3.21 -11.40
N ASN A 329 23.04 -2.23 -10.62
CA ASN A 329 22.82 -2.35 -9.17
C ASN A 329 21.49 -2.99 -8.78
N SER A 330 20.66 -3.44 -9.73
CA SER A 330 19.33 -4.00 -9.48
C SER A 330 19.12 -5.31 -10.23
N ALA A 331 19.39 -6.43 -9.55
CA ALA A 331 19.18 -7.77 -10.10
C ALA A 331 17.74 -7.97 -10.63
N THR A 332 16.74 -7.42 -9.93
CA THR A 332 15.33 -7.50 -10.33
C THR A 332 15.03 -6.72 -11.60
N SER A 333 15.71 -5.58 -11.81
CA SER A 333 15.58 -4.81 -13.06
C SER A 333 16.28 -5.53 -14.21
N LEU A 334 17.43 -6.17 -13.97
CA LEU A 334 18.09 -7.01 -14.96
C LEU A 334 17.23 -8.22 -15.35
N ASP A 335 16.48 -8.80 -14.41
CA ASP A 335 15.52 -9.87 -14.70
C ASP A 335 14.37 -9.36 -15.61
N VAL A 336 13.93 -8.09 -15.46
CA VAL A 336 12.99 -7.45 -16.39
C VAL A 336 13.62 -7.32 -17.78
N LEU A 337 14.86 -6.81 -17.89
CA LEU A 337 15.50 -6.62 -19.21
C LEU A 337 15.67 -7.93 -19.99
N LYS A 338 15.77 -9.07 -19.30
CA LYS A 338 15.81 -10.40 -19.93
C LYS A 338 14.43 -10.86 -20.41
N ALA A 339 13.36 -10.45 -19.73
CA ALA A 339 12.00 -10.90 -20.00
C ALA A 339 11.26 -9.97 -20.98
N ALA A 340 11.46 -8.66 -20.87
CA ALA A 340 10.78 -7.64 -21.63
C ALA A 340 11.44 -7.43 -23.00
N LYS A 341 10.62 -7.43 -24.06
CA LYS A 341 11.06 -7.11 -25.43
C LYS A 341 10.75 -5.68 -25.83
N HIS A 342 9.73 -5.09 -25.21
CA HIS A 342 9.24 -3.75 -25.53
C HIS A 342 8.80 -3.02 -24.25
N TYR A 343 8.84 -1.70 -24.29
CA TYR A 343 8.55 -0.82 -23.16
C TYR A 343 7.53 0.27 -23.55
N LYS A 344 6.40 0.34 -22.86
CA LYS A 344 5.29 1.28 -23.14
C LYS A 344 5.42 2.59 -22.35
N LEU A 345 6.47 3.36 -22.67
CA LEU A 345 6.86 4.56 -21.92
C LEU A 345 5.74 5.61 -21.85
N HIS A 346 5.09 5.89 -22.99
CA HIS A 346 4.03 6.90 -23.06
C HIS A 346 2.86 6.56 -22.13
N GLN A 347 2.35 5.34 -22.21
CA GLN A 347 1.17 4.93 -21.45
C GLN A 347 1.46 4.89 -19.95
N ARG A 348 2.66 4.45 -19.55
CA ARG A 348 3.03 4.39 -18.13
C ARG A 348 3.17 5.80 -17.54
N ALA A 349 3.84 6.70 -18.24
CA ALA A 349 3.96 8.09 -17.80
C ALA A 349 2.60 8.80 -17.76
N ALA A 350 1.77 8.62 -18.80
CA ALA A 350 0.42 9.20 -18.84
C ALA A 350 -0.46 8.70 -17.69
N HIS A 351 -0.40 7.41 -17.36
CA HIS A 351 -1.07 6.85 -16.19
C HIS A 351 -0.61 7.53 -14.91
N VAL A 352 0.71 7.52 -14.64
CA VAL A 352 1.28 8.01 -13.37
C VAL A 352 0.91 9.47 -13.12
N TYR A 353 1.14 10.36 -14.09
CA TYR A 353 0.81 11.77 -13.93
C TYR A 353 -0.69 12.03 -13.78
N SER A 354 -1.53 11.33 -14.56
CA SER A 354 -2.97 11.50 -14.46
C SER A 354 -3.53 10.93 -13.15
N GLU A 355 -2.95 9.84 -12.63
CA GLU A 355 -3.34 9.22 -11.36
C GLU A 355 -2.92 10.10 -10.18
N ALA A 356 -1.71 10.65 -10.18
CA ALA A 356 -1.27 11.61 -9.16
C ALA A 356 -2.19 12.84 -9.09
N ARG A 357 -2.65 13.34 -10.25
CA ARG A 357 -3.67 14.41 -10.31
C ARG A 357 -5.02 13.95 -9.76
N ARG A 358 -5.46 12.71 -10.04
CA ARG A 358 -6.70 12.16 -9.49
C ARG A 358 -6.65 12.05 -7.96
N VAL A 359 -5.51 11.69 -7.37
CA VAL A 359 -5.33 11.70 -5.90
C VAL A 359 -5.55 13.10 -5.32
N ARG A 360 -4.92 14.13 -5.91
CA ARG A 360 -5.09 15.53 -5.49
C ARG A 360 -6.58 15.94 -5.63
N ALA A 361 -7.20 15.65 -6.76
CA ALA A 361 -8.62 15.93 -7.01
C ALA A 361 -9.57 15.20 -6.03
N PHE A 362 -9.23 13.98 -5.62
CA PHE A 362 -9.99 13.22 -4.63
C PHE A 362 -9.93 13.92 -3.27
N LYS A 363 -8.72 14.27 -2.79
CA LYS A 363 -8.51 15.03 -1.54
C LYS A 363 -9.24 16.37 -1.56
N ASP A 364 -9.12 17.12 -2.65
CA ASP A 364 -9.76 18.43 -2.82
C ASP A 364 -11.29 18.30 -2.81
N THR A 365 -11.83 17.25 -3.44
CA THR A 365 -13.26 16.95 -3.41
C THR A 365 -13.75 16.66 -2.00
N VAL A 366 -13.02 15.85 -1.23
CA VAL A 366 -13.33 15.58 0.19
C VAL A 366 -13.36 16.88 1.00
N SER A 367 -12.39 17.78 0.75
CA SER A 367 -12.20 19.03 1.48
C SER A 367 -13.09 20.18 1.00
N SER A 368 -13.84 19.99 -0.09
CA SER A 368 -14.71 21.01 -0.69
C SER A 368 -15.97 21.30 0.14
N ASN A 369 -16.63 22.42 -0.17
CA ASN A 369 -17.92 22.81 0.44
C ASN A 369 -19.14 22.14 -0.22
N LEU A 370 -18.93 21.13 -1.07
CA LEU A 370 -20.03 20.39 -1.69
C LEU A 370 -20.82 19.60 -0.64
N ARG A 371 -22.08 19.30 -0.92
CA ARG A 371 -22.86 18.37 -0.09
C ARG A 371 -22.29 16.96 -0.21
N ASP A 372 -22.41 16.15 0.83
CA ASP A 372 -21.84 14.79 0.85
C ASP A 372 -22.30 13.93 -0.33
N LYS A 373 -23.57 14.02 -0.75
CA LYS A 373 -24.06 13.32 -1.95
C LYS A 373 -23.28 13.69 -3.22
N ASP A 374 -22.96 14.98 -3.38
CA ASP A 374 -22.26 15.51 -4.55
C ASP A 374 -20.76 15.17 -4.47
N LYS A 375 -20.17 15.17 -3.26
CA LYS A 375 -18.82 14.64 -3.01
C LYS A 375 -18.73 13.18 -3.42
N LEU A 376 -19.60 12.32 -2.88
CA LEU A 376 -19.61 10.88 -3.15
C LEU A 376 -19.72 10.57 -4.63
N LYS A 377 -20.56 11.30 -5.38
CA LYS A 377 -20.63 11.14 -6.84
C LYS A 377 -19.28 11.46 -7.51
N LYS A 378 -18.68 12.62 -7.20
CA LYS A 378 -17.39 13.01 -7.78
C LYS A 378 -16.26 12.04 -7.42
N LEU A 379 -16.23 11.55 -6.17
CA LEU A 379 -15.26 10.53 -5.75
C LEU A 379 -15.44 9.24 -6.55
N GLY A 380 -16.70 8.81 -6.77
CA GLY A 380 -17.02 7.67 -7.62
C GLY A 380 -16.55 7.84 -9.07
N ASP A 381 -16.79 9.01 -9.65
CA ASP A 381 -16.33 9.37 -11.01
C ASP A 381 -14.79 9.27 -11.10
N LEU A 382 -14.04 9.82 -10.13
CA LEU A 382 -12.58 9.72 -10.06
C LEU A 382 -12.07 8.27 -9.91
N MET A 383 -12.76 7.44 -9.13
CA MET A 383 -12.42 6.02 -9.01
C MET A 383 -12.60 5.29 -10.34
N ASN A 384 -13.66 5.61 -11.09
CA ASN A 384 -13.90 5.00 -12.40
C ASN A 384 -12.83 5.39 -13.42
N ASP A 385 -12.41 6.67 -13.42
CA ASP A 385 -11.32 7.17 -14.27
C ASP A 385 -9.98 6.51 -13.91
N SER A 386 -9.71 6.34 -12.61
CA SER A 386 -8.54 5.59 -12.13
C SER A 386 -8.56 4.16 -12.64
N HIS A 387 -9.69 3.45 -12.54
CA HIS A 387 -9.79 2.09 -13.06
C HIS A 387 -9.54 2.00 -14.57
N TYR A 388 -10.16 2.89 -15.35
CA TYR A 388 -9.94 2.95 -16.79
C TYR A 388 -8.45 3.14 -17.11
N SER A 389 -7.79 4.04 -16.38
CA SER A 389 -6.36 4.28 -16.54
C SER A 389 -5.52 3.05 -16.17
N CYS A 390 -5.83 2.35 -15.07
CA CYS A 390 -5.18 1.10 -14.70
C CYS A 390 -5.39 0.00 -15.75
N SER A 391 -6.57 -0.09 -16.32
CA SER A 391 -6.94 -1.13 -17.30
C SER A 391 -6.30 -0.86 -18.68
N VAL A 392 -6.42 0.36 -19.19
CA VAL A 392 -6.02 0.70 -20.57
C VAL A 392 -4.60 1.24 -20.65
N LEU A 393 -4.23 2.20 -19.80
CA LEU A 393 -2.91 2.83 -19.86
C LEU A 393 -1.87 2.03 -19.09
N TYR A 394 -2.22 1.49 -17.93
CA TYR A 394 -1.28 0.72 -17.12
C TYR A 394 -1.31 -0.77 -17.39
N GLU A 395 -2.38 -1.29 -18.02
CA GLU A 395 -2.53 -2.71 -18.34
C GLU A 395 -2.25 -3.61 -17.12
N CYS A 396 -2.82 -3.23 -15.97
CA CYS A 396 -2.73 -3.98 -14.72
C CYS A 396 -4.09 -4.51 -14.22
N SER A 397 -5.12 -4.51 -15.07
CA SER A 397 -6.37 -5.22 -14.79
C SER A 397 -6.33 -6.67 -15.28
N CYS A 398 -7.42 -7.40 -15.12
CA CYS A 398 -7.62 -8.75 -15.67
C CYS A 398 -9.11 -9.00 -15.97
N PRO A 399 -9.46 -10.01 -16.79
CA PRO A 399 -10.86 -10.28 -17.15
C PRO A 399 -11.81 -10.43 -15.95
N GLU A 400 -11.36 -11.08 -14.88
CA GLU A 400 -12.15 -11.29 -13.67
C GLU A 400 -12.40 -9.98 -12.91
N LEU A 401 -11.41 -9.07 -12.88
CA LEU A 401 -11.57 -7.73 -12.31
C LEU A 401 -12.53 -6.89 -13.15
N GLU A 402 -12.41 -6.93 -14.48
CA GLU A 402 -13.32 -6.20 -15.38
C GLU A 402 -14.76 -6.69 -15.23
N GLU A 403 -14.98 -8.00 -15.16
CA GLU A 403 -16.30 -8.59 -14.88
C GLU A 403 -16.84 -8.10 -13.53
N LEU A 404 -16.05 -8.22 -12.46
CA LEU A 404 -16.46 -7.81 -11.12
C LEU A 404 -16.80 -6.32 -11.05
N ILE A 405 -15.97 -5.46 -11.65
CA ILE A 405 -16.16 -4.02 -11.62
C ILE A 405 -17.37 -3.59 -12.44
N LYS A 406 -17.63 -4.25 -13.58
CA LYS A 406 -18.86 -4.07 -14.34
C LYS A 406 -20.08 -4.42 -13.48
N VAL A 407 -20.08 -5.58 -12.82
CA VAL A 407 -21.18 -6.00 -11.93
C VAL A 407 -21.38 -4.99 -10.79
N CYS A 408 -20.30 -4.52 -10.14
CA CYS A 408 -20.37 -3.48 -9.11
C CYS A 408 -21.08 -2.21 -9.62
N ARG A 409 -20.70 -1.71 -10.79
CA ARG A 409 -21.28 -0.47 -11.36
C ARG A 409 -22.74 -0.66 -11.73
N GLU A 410 -23.10 -1.78 -12.35
CA GLU A 410 -24.48 -2.10 -12.75
C GLU A 410 -25.43 -2.23 -11.55
N HIS A 411 -24.90 -2.56 -10.37
CA HIS A 411 -25.71 -2.85 -9.17
C HIS A 411 -25.58 -1.80 -8.06
N GLY A 412 -25.15 -0.57 -8.41
CA GLY A 412 -25.31 0.59 -7.54
C GLY A 412 -24.03 1.19 -6.95
N ALA A 413 -22.84 0.73 -7.36
CA ALA A 413 -21.60 1.43 -7.02
C ALA A 413 -21.55 2.80 -7.70
N LEU A 414 -21.21 3.84 -6.94
CA LEU A 414 -20.94 5.19 -7.47
C LEU A 414 -19.63 5.20 -8.25
N GLY A 415 -18.66 4.41 -7.79
CA GLY A 415 -17.43 4.14 -8.50
C GLY A 415 -16.84 2.82 -8.05
N ALA A 416 -16.18 2.11 -8.96
CA ALA A 416 -15.51 0.85 -8.66
C ALA A 416 -14.22 0.74 -9.46
N ARG A 417 -13.18 0.22 -8.82
CA ARG A 417 -11.84 0.06 -9.37
C ARG A 417 -11.13 -1.14 -8.75
N LEU A 418 -10.12 -1.67 -9.44
CA LEU A 418 -9.14 -2.57 -8.83
C LEU A 418 -8.40 -1.87 -7.69
N THR A 419 -7.86 -2.61 -6.73
CA THR A 419 -7.02 -2.06 -5.65
C THR A 419 -5.75 -2.90 -5.48
N GLY A 420 -4.63 -2.23 -5.17
CA GLY A 420 -3.33 -2.87 -5.07
C GLY A 420 -2.72 -3.11 -6.45
N ALA A 421 -1.79 -4.06 -6.54
CA ALA A 421 -0.99 -4.29 -7.75
C ALA A 421 -1.81 -4.67 -9.00
N GLY A 422 -3.02 -5.20 -8.85
CA GLY A 422 -3.80 -5.72 -9.98
C GLY A 422 -3.29 -7.06 -10.53
N TRP A 423 -3.60 -7.33 -11.80
CA TRP A 423 -3.48 -8.65 -12.45
C TRP A 423 -4.21 -9.76 -11.68
N GLY A 424 -5.32 -9.39 -11.04
CA GLY A 424 -6.06 -10.21 -10.09
C GLY A 424 -6.30 -9.47 -8.78
N GLY A 425 -6.74 -10.21 -7.76
CA GLY A 425 -7.01 -9.69 -6.42
C GLY A 425 -8.34 -8.98 -6.30
N CYS A 426 -8.38 -7.86 -5.58
CA CYS A 426 -9.62 -7.21 -5.16
C CYS A 426 -9.98 -5.98 -6.01
N ALA A 427 -11.28 -5.73 -6.04
CA ALA A 427 -11.87 -4.44 -6.38
C ALA A 427 -12.37 -3.74 -5.11
N VAL A 428 -12.39 -2.41 -5.16
CA VAL A 428 -13.03 -1.54 -4.17
C VAL A 428 -14.15 -0.75 -4.85
N ALA A 429 -15.33 -0.78 -4.26
CA ALA A 429 -16.52 -0.09 -4.73
C ALA A 429 -17.02 0.93 -3.69
N LEU A 430 -17.23 2.17 -4.09
CA LEU A 430 -17.89 3.19 -3.29
C LEU A 430 -19.41 3.06 -3.45
N VAL A 431 -20.10 2.76 -2.36
CA VAL A 431 -21.54 2.47 -2.34
C VAL A 431 -22.23 3.37 -1.32
N LYS A 432 -23.47 3.77 -1.58
CA LYS A 432 -24.27 4.48 -0.56
C LYS A 432 -24.57 3.54 0.61
N GLU A 433 -24.38 4.03 1.83
CA GLU A 433 -24.51 3.20 3.05
C GLU A 433 -25.86 2.49 3.13
N SER A 434 -26.94 3.15 2.71
CA SER A 434 -28.32 2.61 2.73
C SER A 434 -28.53 1.38 1.84
N ILE A 435 -27.68 1.13 0.83
CA ILE A 435 -27.85 0.01 -0.10
C ILE A 435 -26.77 -1.07 0.04
N VAL A 436 -25.83 -0.94 0.98
CA VAL A 436 -24.72 -1.89 1.15
C VAL A 436 -25.18 -3.35 1.30
N PRO A 437 -26.21 -3.68 2.12
CA PRO A 437 -26.67 -5.07 2.24
C PRO A 437 -27.18 -5.64 0.91
N GLN A 438 -28.00 -4.86 0.19
CA GLN A 438 -28.52 -5.24 -1.12
C GLN A 438 -27.41 -5.35 -2.17
N PHE A 439 -26.42 -4.45 -2.13
CA PHE A 439 -25.27 -4.47 -3.02
C PHE A 439 -24.46 -5.77 -2.86
N ILE A 440 -24.18 -6.18 -1.62
CA ILE A 440 -23.47 -7.44 -1.34
C ILE A 440 -24.28 -8.65 -1.82
N LEU A 441 -25.60 -8.65 -1.61
CA LEU A 441 -26.48 -9.70 -2.13
C LEU A 441 -26.43 -9.77 -3.66
N ASN A 442 -26.47 -8.63 -4.34
CA ASN A 442 -26.35 -8.57 -5.79
C ASN A 442 -24.99 -9.13 -6.27
N LEU A 443 -23.88 -8.82 -5.59
CA LEU A 443 -22.58 -9.41 -5.93
C LEU A 443 -22.56 -10.92 -5.71
N LYS A 444 -23.18 -11.41 -4.62
CA LYS A 444 -23.36 -12.84 -4.38
C LYS A 444 -24.04 -13.49 -5.58
N GLU A 445 -25.21 -12.99 -5.98
CA GLU A 445 -26.01 -13.60 -7.04
C GLU A 445 -25.39 -13.46 -8.43
N LYS A 446 -24.79 -12.30 -8.74
CA LYS A 446 -24.40 -11.95 -10.11
C LYS A 446 -22.95 -12.30 -10.45
N PHE A 447 -22.08 -12.39 -9.43
CA PHE A 447 -20.67 -12.70 -9.63
C PHE A 447 -20.29 -14.02 -8.95
N PHE A 448 -20.55 -14.15 -7.64
CA PHE A 448 -20.04 -15.27 -6.86
C PHE A 448 -20.84 -16.57 -7.01
N GLN A 449 -22.14 -16.53 -7.31
CA GLN A 449 -22.99 -17.73 -7.38
C GLN A 449 -22.46 -18.74 -8.40
N ALA A 450 -22.13 -18.27 -9.61
CA ALA A 450 -21.56 -19.13 -10.64
C ALA A 450 -20.20 -19.75 -10.25
N ARG A 451 -19.47 -19.13 -9.31
CA ARG A 451 -18.19 -19.64 -8.77
C ARG A 451 -18.42 -20.62 -7.62
N ILE A 452 -19.43 -20.38 -6.80
CA ILE A 452 -19.92 -21.30 -5.76
C ILE A 452 -20.43 -22.60 -6.40
N ASP A 453 -21.28 -22.49 -7.43
CA ASP A 453 -21.86 -23.64 -8.12
C ASP A 453 -20.80 -24.52 -8.81
N LYS A 454 -19.68 -23.90 -9.22
CA LYS A 454 -18.50 -24.59 -9.78
C LYS A 454 -17.55 -25.15 -8.71
N GLY A 455 -17.82 -24.93 -7.43
CA GLY A 455 -16.97 -25.37 -6.32
C GLY A 455 -15.64 -24.62 -6.21
N ILE A 456 -15.52 -23.43 -6.81
CA ILE A 456 -14.31 -22.60 -6.73
C ILE A 456 -14.17 -22.02 -5.31
N ILE A 457 -15.30 -21.63 -4.70
CA ILE A 457 -15.37 -21.16 -3.31
C ILE A 457 -16.55 -21.81 -2.60
N ASN A 458 -16.48 -21.92 -1.27
CA ASN A 458 -17.60 -22.35 -0.45
C ASN A 458 -18.54 -21.16 -0.17
N GLU A 459 -19.84 -21.40 -0.15
CA GLU A 459 -20.83 -20.38 0.20
C GLU A 459 -20.59 -19.83 1.62
N ASN A 460 -20.15 -20.68 2.55
CA ASN A 460 -19.86 -20.30 3.94
C ASN A 460 -18.67 -19.33 4.04
N ASP A 461 -17.79 -19.32 3.03
CA ASP A 461 -16.58 -18.49 3.00
C ASP A 461 -16.81 -17.16 2.26
N LEU A 462 -18.02 -16.89 1.77
CA LEU A 462 -18.32 -15.69 0.97
C LEU A 462 -17.93 -14.39 1.69
N GLY A 463 -18.08 -14.33 3.01
CA GLY A 463 -17.69 -13.17 3.82
C GLY A 463 -16.19 -12.85 3.81
N LEU A 464 -15.34 -13.79 3.40
CA LEU A 464 -13.91 -13.57 3.17
C LEU A 464 -13.64 -12.87 1.82
N TYR A 465 -14.53 -13.05 0.86
CA TYR A 465 -14.38 -12.56 -0.52
C TYR A 465 -15.14 -11.26 -0.78
N VAL A 466 -16.21 -10.97 -0.05
CA VAL A 466 -16.95 -9.72 -0.18
C VAL A 466 -17.39 -9.18 1.18
N PHE A 467 -16.99 -7.95 1.49
CA PHE A 467 -17.30 -7.32 2.76
C PHE A 467 -17.26 -5.79 2.67
N ALA A 468 -18.05 -5.13 3.50
CA ALA A 468 -17.98 -3.69 3.69
C ALA A 468 -16.87 -3.33 4.68
N SER A 469 -16.17 -2.23 4.45
CA SER A 469 -15.14 -1.72 5.34
C SER A 469 -15.25 -0.21 5.54
N LYS A 470 -14.82 0.22 6.71
CA LYS A 470 -14.60 1.63 7.09
C LYS A 470 -13.16 1.78 7.56
N PRO A 471 -12.59 3.00 7.54
CA PRO A 471 -11.19 3.17 7.91
C PRO A 471 -10.91 2.66 9.33
N SER A 472 -9.98 1.70 9.43
CA SER A 472 -9.57 1.06 10.67
C SER A 472 -8.29 1.69 11.25
N SER A 473 -7.86 1.23 12.42
CA SER A 473 -6.61 1.67 13.06
C SER A 473 -5.38 1.02 12.45
N GLY A 474 -4.23 1.68 12.47
CA GLY A 474 -2.96 1.05 12.18
C GLY A 474 -2.46 0.12 13.29
N ALA A 475 -1.20 -0.28 13.16
CA ALA A 475 -0.52 -1.21 14.05
C ALA A 475 -0.55 -0.78 15.53
N ALA A 476 -0.80 -1.76 16.42
CA ALA A 476 -0.87 -1.56 17.87
C ALA A 476 -0.26 -2.73 18.66
N ILE A 477 0.38 -2.42 19.79
CA ILE A 477 0.91 -3.42 20.75
C ILE A 477 -0.13 -3.64 21.85
N PHE A 478 -0.54 -4.88 22.07
CA PHE A 478 -1.42 -5.28 23.16
C PHE A 478 -0.63 -5.97 24.28
N LYS A 479 -0.65 -5.42 25.50
CA LYS A 479 -0.04 -6.06 26.68
C LYS A 479 -1.14 -6.69 27.55
N PHE A 480 -0.87 -7.86 28.12
CA PHE A 480 -1.84 -8.68 28.84
C PHE A 480 -1.45 -8.94 30.29
#